data_AF-A0ABD2HWF1-F1
#
_entry.id   AF-A0ABD2HWF1-F1
#
_cell.length_a   1.000
_cell.length_b   1.000
_cell.length_c   1.000
_cell.angle_alpha   90.00
_cell.angle_beta   90.00
_cell.angle_gamma   90.00
#
_symmetry.space_group_name_H-M   'P 1'
#
loop_
_entity.id
_entity.type
_entity.pdbx_description
1 polymer ?
#
loop_
_entity_poly.entity_id
_entity_poly.type
_entity_poly.pdbx_seq_one_letter_code
_entity_poly.pdbx_strand_id
1 'polypeptide(L)'
;MYVKKVSLMDGLALDIARKLELKPARYAVRKTMMKSLFISHGRFEFTSNLFMDQIPRRITMGLVANADYVGTLSRSPFNFQPFNVREISIIANGRSYPQAAYDLDYPNWKYVRPFNDMNEAVGFANSSESTGLLSNNLALHIVFTCST
;
A
#
# COMPACT_ATOMS: atom_id res chain seq x y z
N MET A 1 -4.85 3.67 16.84
CA MET A 1 -5.23 5.06 16.50
C MET A 1 -4.05 5.94 16.87
N TYR A 2 -3.31 6.47 15.88
CA TYR A 2 -2.25 7.44 16.15
C TYR A 2 -2.89 8.82 16.30
N VAL A 3 -2.85 9.39 17.50
CA VAL A 3 -3.37 10.72 17.79
C VAL A 3 -2.20 11.70 17.80
N LYS A 4 -2.17 12.61 16.83
CA LYS A 4 -1.16 13.68 16.80
C LYS A 4 -1.60 14.77 17.77
N LYS A 5 -0.85 14.96 18.86
CA LYS A 5 -1.08 16.07 19.79
C LYS A 5 -0.49 17.34 19.16
N VAL A 6 -1.30 18.39 19.08
CA VAL A 6 -0.87 19.71 18.60
C VAL A 6 -1.19 20.72 19.69
N SER A 7 -0.27 21.64 19.96
CA SER A 7 -0.52 22.76 20.87
C SER A 7 -1.33 23.82 20.12
N LEU A 8 -2.48 24.18 20.66
CA LEU A 8 -3.40 25.16 20.07
C LEU A 8 -3.37 26.43 20.92
N MET A 9 -3.69 27.57 20.31
CA MET A 9 -3.95 28.80 21.06
C MET A 9 -5.21 28.63 21.93
N ASP A 10 -5.20 29.20 23.13
CA ASP A 10 -6.26 28.99 24.14
C ASP A 10 -7.67 29.36 23.62
N GLY A 11 -7.79 30.42 22.82
CA GLY A 11 -9.05 30.83 22.22
C GLY A 11 -9.65 29.77 21.26
N LEU A 12 -8.80 29.08 20.49
CA LEU A 12 -9.23 28.02 19.59
C LEU A 12 -9.59 26.75 20.38
N ALA A 13 -8.85 26.44 21.45
CA ALA A 13 -9.14 25.30 22.32
C ALA A 13 -10.51 25.44 22.98
N LEU A 14 -10.84 26.63 23.49
CA LEU A 14 -12.15 26.92 24.09
C LEU A 14 -13.30 26.83 23.07
N ASP A 15 -13.09 27.32 21.85
CA ASP A 15 -14.11 27.21 20.79
C ASP A 15 -14.36 25.76 20.36
N ILE A 16 -13.30 24.95 20.24
CA ILE A 16 -13.41 23.52 19.97
C ILE A 16 -14.15 22.81 21.12
N ALA A 17 -13.82 23.11 22.39
CA ALA A 17 -14.49 22.52 23.54
C ALA A 17 -16.01 22.82 23.54
N ARG A 18 -16.39 24.08 23.32
CA ARG A 18 -17.80 24.49 23.21
C ARG A 18 -18.52 23.80 22.05
N LYS A 19 -17.84 23.61 20.91
CA LYS A 19 -18.40 22.86 19.77
C LYS A 19 -18.58 21.38 20.08
N LEU A 20 -17.70 20.77 20.87
CA LEU A 20 -17.79 19.36 21.28
C LEU A 20 -18.93 19.11 22.29
N GLU A 21 -19.28 20.10 23.11
CA GLU A 21 -20.46 20.04 23.98
C GLU A 21 -21.78 20.04 23.19
N LEU A 22 -21.84 20.82 22.11
CA LEU A 22 -23.04 20.95 21.27
C LEU A 22 -23.21 19.80 20.28
N LYS A 23 -22.12 19.26 19.74
CA LYS A 23 -22.15 18.22 18.70
C LYS A 23 -21.01 17.22 18.87
N PRO A 24 -21.27 15.91 18.68
CA PRO A 24 -20.23 14.90 18.77
C PRO A 24 -19.18 15.07 17.66
N ALA A 25 -17.93 14.77 17.99
CA ALA A 25 -16.83 14.77 17.03
C ALA A 25 -17.02 13.66 15.98
N ARG A 26 -16.94 14.02 14.69
CA ARG A 26 -16.92 13.05 13.59
C ARG A 26 -15.48 12.80 13.16
N TYR A 27 -14.99 11.60 13.42
CA TYR A 27 -13.67 11.17 12.97
C TYR A 27 -13.78 10.43 11.63
N ALA A 28 -13.04 10.89 10.63
CA ALA A 28 -12.94 10.18 9.35
C ALA A 28 -12.09 8.91 9.53
N VAL A 29 -12.76 7.77 9.72
CA VAL A 29 -12.07 6.47 9.76
C VAL A 29 -11.85 6.00 8.33
N ARG A 30 -10.60 5.73 7.98
CA ARG A 30 -10.27 5.10 6.69
C ARG A 30 -10.51 3.59 6.81
N LYS A 31 -11.35 3.04 5.94
CA LYS A 31 -11.56 1.60 5.84
C LYS A 31 -10.44 0.98 4.99
N THR A 32 -9.79 -0.04 5.53
CA THR A 32 -8.83 -0.88 4.79
C THR A 32 -9.50 -2.21 4.47
N MET A 33 -9.32 -2.72 3.26
CA MET A 33 -9.81 -4.03 2.83
C MET A 33 -8.65 -4.83 2.25
N MET A 34 -8.54 -6.10 2.63
CA MET A 34 -7.58 -7.05 2.09
C MET A 34 -8.30 -8.02 1.17
N LYS A 35 -7.72 -8.29 0.00
CA LYS A 35 -8.19 -9.30 -0.95
C LYS A 35 -7.01 -10.18 -1.32
N SER A 36 -7.10 -11.47 -1.04
CA SER A 36 -6.08 -12.44 -1.46
C SER A 36 -6.43 -13.01 -2.82
N LEU A 37 -5.39 -13.23 -3.62
CA LEU A 37 -5.48 -13.76 -4.98
C LEU A 37 -4.45 -14.88 -5.10
N PHE A 38 -4.85 -15.97 -5.73
CA PHE A 38 -3.99 -17.13 -5.93
C PHE A 38 -3.59 -17.24 -7.39
N ILE A 39 -2.28 -17.27 -7.62
CA ILE A 39 -1.69 -17.50 -8.94
C ILE A 39 -1.17 -18.94 -8.96
N SER A 40 -1.71 -19.76 -9.86
CA SER A 40 -1.25 -21.14 -10.03
C SER A 40 0.12 -21.19 -10.70
N HIS A 41 0.89 -22.24 -10.41
CA HIS A 41 2.19 -22.45 -11.07
C HIS A 41 2.05 -22.57 -12.60
N GLY A 42 3.07 -22.12 -13.33
CA GLY A 42 3.10 -22.19 -14.80
C GLY A 42 2.31 -21.10 -15.53
N ARG A 43 1.72 -20.13 -14.81
CA ARG A 43 1.08 -18.95 -15.43
C ARG A 43 2.07 -17.80 -15.54
N PHE A 44 2.11 -17.18 -16.72
CA PHE A 44 2.92 -15.99 -17.01
C PHE A 44 2.10 -14.70 -16.96
N GLU A 45 0.77 -14.81 -17.04
CA GLU A 45 -0.15 -13.68 -17.01
C GLU A 45 -1.28 -13.95 -16.01
N PHE A 46 -1.65 -12.92 -15.25
CA PHE A 46 -2.74 -12.98 -14.29
C PHE A 46 -3.45 -11.63 -14.21
N THR A 47 -4.72 -11.62 -14.61
CA THR A 47 -5.58 -10.43 -14.58
C THR A 47 -6.79 -10.73 -13.72
N SER A 48 -7.08 -9.85 -12.76
CA SER A 48 -8.24 -10.01 -11.87
C SER A 48 -8.85 -8.68 -11.45
N ASN A 49 -10.17 -8.65 -11.32
CA ASN A 49 -10.89 -7.47 -10.85
C ASN A 49 -10.82 -7.40 -9.31
N LEU A 50 -10.13 -6.39 -8.79
CA LEU A 50 -9.94 -6.20 -7.35
C LEU A 50 -11.19 -5.62 -6.68
N PHE A 51 -11.69 -4.50 -7.20
CA PHE A 51 -12.83 -3.74 -6.68
C PHE A 51 -13.81 -3.41 -7.82
N MET A 52 -15.10 -3.57 -7.58
CA MET A 52 -16.14 -3.27 -8.59
C MET A 52 -16.80 -1.90 -8.39
N ASP A 53 -16.95 -1.45 -7.14
CA ASP A 53 -17.91 -0.40 -6.80
C ASP A 53 -17.26 0.89 -6.27
N GLN A 54 -16.05 0.78 -5.71
CA GLN A 54 -15.31 1.89 -5.12
C GLN A 54 -13.84 1.78 -5.48
N ILE A 55 -13.27 2.88 -6.00
CA ILE A 55 -11.84 2.96 -6.29
C ILE A 55 -11.12 3.35 -4.99
N PRO A 56 -10.25 2.49 -4.44
CA PRO A 56 -9.50 2.82 -3.24
C PRO A 56 -8.52 3.96 -3.52
N ARG A 57 -8.33 4.84 -2.53
CA ARG A 57 -7.33 5.92 -2.60
C ARG A 57 -5.90 5.40 -2.67
N ARG A 58 -5.67 4.19 -2.15
CA ARG A 58 -4.37 3.55 -2.07
C ARG A 58 -4.52 2.03 -2.20
N ILE A 59 -3.78 1.43 -3.13
CA ILE A 59 -3.63 -0.02 -3.24
C ILE A 59 -2.21 -0.38 -2.89
N THR A 60 -2.04 -1.42 -2.08
CA THR A 60 -0.74 -1.99 -1.73
C THR A 60 -0.83 -3.49 -1.96
N MET A 61 0.13 -4.06 -2.67
CA MET A 61 0.13 -5.47 -3.02
C MET A 61 1.33 -6.19 -2.40
N GLY A 62 1.26 -7.51 -2.36
CA GLY A 62 2.24 -8.38 -1.73
C GLY A 62 2.09 -9.79 -2.32
N LEU A 63 3.14 -10.35 -2.92
CA LEU A 63 3.20 -11.76 -3.27
C LEU A 63 3.99 -12.46 -2.17
N VAL A 64 3.46 -13.60 -1.82
CA VAL A 64 3.96 -14.48 -0.77
C VAL A 64 3.79 -15.91 -1.26
N ALA A 65 4.67 -16.81 -0.83
CA ALA A 65 4.53 -18.21 -1.17
C ALA A 65 3.23 -18.74 -0.54
N ASN A 66 2.52 -19.63 -1.23
CA ASN A 66 1.27 -20.18 -0.69
C ASN A 66 1.47 -20.84 0.69
N ALA A 67 2.59 -21.53 0.89
CA ALA A 67 2.96 -22.13 2.18
C ALA A 67 3.19 -21.09 3.29
N ASP A 68 3.67 -19.90 2.94
CA ASP A 68 3.92 -18.80 3.88
C ASP A 68 2.60 -18.03 4.17
N TYR A 69 1.68 -17.95 3.19
CA TYR A 69 0.34 -17.37 3.36
C TYR A 69 -0.57 -18.19 4.29
N VAL A 70 -0.58 -19.52 4.14
CA VAL A 70 -1.34 -20.42 5.02
C VAL A 70 -0.73 -20.41 6.43
N GLY A 71 0.59 -20.30 6.51
CA GLY A 71 1.34 -20.21 7.76
C GLY A 71 1.59 -21.58 8.39
N THR A 72 2.81 -21.77 8.89
CA THR A 72 3.18 -22.86 9.81
C THR A 72 4.03 -22.27 10.94
N LEU A 73 4.30 -23.02 12.01
CA LEU A 73 5.06 -22.50 13.16
C LEU A 73 6.43 -21.89 12.79
N SER A 74 7.02 -22.33 11.67
CA SER A 74 8.31 -21.87 11.14
C SER A 74 8.22 -20.88 9.99
N ARG A 75 7.01 -20.54 9.51
CA ARG A 75 6.79 -19.70 8.32
C ARG A 75 5.92 -18.50 8.65
N SER A 76 6.27 -17.35 8.07
CA SER A 76 5.58 -16.08 8.31
C SER A 76 4.96 -15.56 7.02
N PRO A 77 3.70 -15.09 7.05
CA PRO A 77 3.04 -14.48 5.89
C PRO A 77 3.62 -13.10 5.52
N PHE A 78 4.51 -12.55 6.37
CA PHE A 78 5.21 -11.29 6.11
C PHE A 78 6.51 -11.48 5.33
N ASN A 79 6.79 -12.69 4.86
CA ASN A 79 7.93 -12.99 4.01
C ASN A 79 7.60 -12.75 2.53
N PHE A 80 7.69 -11.49 2.10
CA PHE A 80 7.42 -11.11 0.72
C PHE A 80 8.59 -11.49 -0.18
N GLN A 81 8.27 -12.11 -1.32
CA GLN A 81 9.27 -12.55 -2.29
C GLN A 81 8.91 -12.05 -3.69
N PRO A 82 9.90 -11.70 -4.52
CA PRO A 82 9.66 -11.12 -5.83
C PRO A 82 9.05 -12.07 -6.87
N PHE A 83 9.23 -13.39 -6.72
CA PHE A 83 8.79 -14.43 -7.67
C PHE A 83 9.11 -14.16 -9.15
N ASN A 84 10.17 -13.39 -9.43
CA ASN A 84 10.60 -13.00 -10.78
C ASN A 84 9.50 -12.34 -11.63
N VAL A 85 8.64 -11.55 -10.98
CA VAL A 85 7.63 -10.74 -11.69
C VAL A 85 8.32 -9.71 -12.56
N ARG A 86 7.89 -9.60 -13.82
CA ARG A 86 8.46 -8.65 -14.80
C ARG A 86 7.69 -7.35 -14.89
N GLU A 87 6.37 -7.40 -14.79
CA GLU A 87 5.50 -6.25 -15.00
C GLU A 87 4.29 -6.31 -14.07
N ILE A 88 3.93 -5.14 -13.53
CA ILE A 88 2.72 -4.96 -12.72
C ILE A 88 2.05 -3.66 -13.15
N SER A 89 0.76 -3.73 -13.49
CA SER A 89 -0.08 -2.59 -13.79
C SER A 89 -1.47 -2.77 -13.18
N ILE A 90 -2.10 -1.65 -12.81
CA ILE A 90 -3.48 -1.60 -12.33
C ILE A 90 -4.27 -0.68 -13.24
N ILE A 91 -5.42 -1.15 -13.71
CA ILE A 91 -6.32 -0.33 -14.52
C ILE A 91 -7.50 0.11 -13.64
N ALA A 92 -7.71 1.42 -13.52
CA ALA A 92 -8.85 2.00 -12.83
C ALA A 92 -9.50 3.06 -13.71
N ASN A 93 -10.81 2.93 -13.95
CA ASN A 93 -11.60 3.84 -14.79
C ASN A 93 -10.96 4.11 -16.19
N GLY A 94 -10.46 3.05 -16.83
CA GLY A 94 -9.81 3.13 -18.15
C GLY A 94 -8.39 3.74 -18.16
N ARG A 95 -7.84 4.12 -16.99
CA ARG A 95 -6.46 4.62 -16.87
C ARG A 95 -5.57 3.57 -16.21
N SER A 96 -4.36 3.39 -16.74
CA SER A 96 -3.32 2.58 -16.12
C SER A 96 -2.62 3.37 -15.02
N TYR A 97 -2.41 2.71 -13.89
CA TYR A 97 -1.59 3.12 -12.77
C TYR A 97 -0.51 2.03 -12.62
N PRO A 98 0.77 2.37 -12.80
CA PRO A 98 1.29 3.70 -13.14
C PRO A 98 1.03 3.99 -14.62
N GLN A 99 1.21 5.24 -15.04
CA GLN A 99 1.03 5.61 -16.45
C GLN A 99 2.01 4.86 -17.36
N ALA A 100 3.23 4.61 -16.87
CA ALA A 100 4.18 3.69 -17.47
C ALA A 100 4.28 2.45 -16.57
N ALA A 101 4.11 1.26 -17.14
CA ALA A 101 4.27 0.03 -16.39
C ALA A 101 5.70 -0.10 -15.85
N TYR A 102 5.83 -0.72 -14.67
CA TYR A 102 7.15 -0.98 -14.10
C TYR A 102 7.80 -2.17 -14.78
N ASP A 103 9.01 -1.98 -15.29
CA ASP A 103 9.89 -3.06 -15.75
C ASP A 103 10.74 -3.56 -14.56
N LEU A 104 10.31 -4.67 -13.98
CA LEU A 104 10.92 -5.31 -12.81
C LEU A 104 11.98 -6.31 -13.28
N ASP A 105 13.20 -5.82 -13.45
CA ASP A 105 14.38 -6.63 -13.72
C ASP A 105 15.27 -6.68 -12.47
N TYR A 106 15.23 -7.81 -11.74
CA TYR A 106 16.02 -8.00 -10.52
C TYR A 106 17.53 -8.07 -10.78
N PRO A 107 18.01 -8.84 -11.78
CA PRO A 107 19.42 -8.83 -12.15
C PRO A 107 19.98 -7.43 -12.44
N ASN A 108 19.21 -6.59 -13.16
CA ASN A 108 19.66 -5.26 -13.58
C ASN A 108 19.21 -4.12 -12.66
N TRP A 109 18.81 -4.43 -11.41
CA TRP A 109 18.46 -3.43 -10.38
C TRP A 109 17.31 -2.47 -10.77
N LYS A 110 16.44 -2.85 -11.72
CA LYS A 110 15.34 -1.98 -12.17
C LYS A 110 14.16 -1.91 -11.20
N TYR A 111 14.20 -2.65 -10.10
CA TYR A 111 13.21 -2.60 -9.03
C TYR A 111 13.33 -1.37 -8.11
N VAL A 112 14.41 -0.58 -8.23
CA VAL A 112 14.68 0.58 -7.36
C VAL A 112 13.66 1.71 -7.57
N ARG A 113 13.16 1.93 -8.79
CA ARG A 113 12.13 2.95 -9.04
C ARG A 113 10.82 2.61 -8.30
N PRO A 114 10.22 1.42 -8.48
CA PRO A 114 9.06 1.00 -7.70
C PRO A 114 9.28 1.11 -6.18
N PHE A 115 10.51 0.88 -5.69
CA PHE A 115 10.83 1.09 -4.28
C PHE A 115 10.61 2.51 -3.82
N ASN A 116 11.19 3.42 -4.60
CA ASN A 116 11.25 4.82 -4.23
C ASN A 116 9.84 5.39 -4.28
N ASP A 117 9.09 5.05 -5.32
CA ASP A 117 7.70 5.46 -5.51
C ASP A 117 6.81 4.91 -4.38
N MET A 118 7.06 3.68 -3.92
CA MET A 118 6.42 3.13 -2.72
C MET A 118 6.76 3.95 -1.47
N ASN A 119 8.04 4.18 -1.20
CA ASN A 119 8.48 4.92 -0.01
C ASN A 119 7.92 6.34 -0.01
N GLU A 120 7.85 6.98 -1.17
CA GLU A 120 7.23 8.29 -1.34
C GLU A 120 5.74 8.24 -1.03
N ALA A 121 5.03 7.26 -1.59
CA ALA A 121 3.60 7.12 -1.37
C ALA A 121 3.22 6.75 0.07
N VAL A 122 4.07 6.01 0.79
CA VAL A 122 3.87 5.75 2.23
C VAL A 122 4.27 6.96 3.09
N GLY A 123 5.17 7.82 2.59
CA GLY A 123 5.64 9.03 3.26
C GLY A 123 7.02 8.88 3.94
N PHE A 124 7.78 7.85 3.59
CA PHE A 124 9.11 7.54 4.12
C PHE A 124 10.27 8.02 3.24
N ALA A 125 10.02 8.51 2.02
CA ALA A 125 11.10 8.88 1.09
C ALA A 125 12.10 9.93 1.62
N ASN A 126 11.66 10.80 2.55
CA ASN A 126 12.49 11.87 3.13
C ASN A 126 12.63 11.76 4.65
N SER A 127 12.32 10.60 5.23
CA SER A 127 12.53 10.36 6.66
C SER A 127 13.58 9.29 6.88
N SER A 128 14.22 9.31 8.04
CA SER A 128 15.12 8.23 8.48
C SER A 128 14.37 7.00 8.98
N GLU A 129 13.05 6.96 8.77
CA GLU A 129 12.18 5.87 9.20
C GLU A 129 12.08 4.84 8.07
N SER A 130 12.14 3.56 8.44
CA SER A 130 12.03 2.45 7.49
C SER A 130 10.69 1.76 7.64
N THR A 131 10.12 1.30 6.52
CA THR A 131 8.93 0.43 6.51
C THR A 131 9.26 -1.00 6.99
N GLY A 132 10.53 -1.32 7.27
CA GLY A 132 10.98 -2.67 7.63
C GLY A 132 11.07 -3.63 6.42
N LEU A 133 10.87 -3.11 5.21
CA LEU A 133 10.97 -3.84 3.95
C LEU A 133 12.35 -3.61 3.31
N LEU A 134 12.98 -4.70 2.87
CA LEU A 134 14.29 -4.67 2.22
C LEU A 134 14.15 -4.47 0.70
N SER A 135 15.15 -3.85 0.10
CA SER A 135 15.12 -3.49 -1.32
C SER A 135 15.16 -4.67 -2.29
N ASN A 136 15.53 -5.85 -1.84
CA ASN A 136 15.49 -7.09 -2.63
C ASN A 136 14.13 -7.81 -2.55
N ASN A 137 13.30 -7.50 -1.53
CA ASN A 137 12.01 -8.14 -1.28
C ASN A 137 10.83 -7.36 -1.90
N LEU A 138 11.16 -6.50 -2.86
CA LEU A 138 10.54 -5.20 -2.98
C LEU A 138 9.65 -5.02 -4.20
N ALA A 139 9.48 -6.11 -4.94
CA ALA A 139 8.70 -6.18 -6.14
C ALA A 139 7.25 -5.65 -6.01
N LEU A 140 6.78 -5.37 -4.81
CA LEU A 140 5.45 -5.80 -4.46
C LEU A 140 4.59 -4.81 -3.74
N HIS A 141 5.16 -4.02 -2.85
CA HIS A 141 4.42 -2.95 -2.21
C HIS A 141 4.35 -1.73 -3.14
N ILE A 142 3.89 -1.91 -4.38
CA ILE A 142 3.59 -0.78 -5.22
C ILE A 142 2.35 -0.11 -4.65
N VAL A 143 2.52 1.14 -4.26
CA VAL A 143 1.46 1.94 -3.69
C VAL A 143 0.86 2.78 -4.80
N PHE A 144 -0.31 2.38 -5.29
CA PHE A 144 -1.01 3.16 -6.30
C PHE A 144 -1.87 4.22 -5.62
N THR A 145 -1.51 5.48 -5.80
CA THR A 145 -2.34 6.61 -5.42
C THR A 145 -3.27 6.95 -6.58
N CYS A 146 -4.53 6.55 -6.49
CA CYS A 146 -5.55 7.07 -7.40
C CYS A 146 -5.92 8.47 -6.89
N SER A 147 -5.34 9.52 -7.49
CA SER A 147 -5.80 10.89 -7.28
C SER A 147 -7.11 11.08 -8.05
N THR A 148 -8.23 11.11 -7.32
CA THR A 148 -9.49 11.69 -7.81
C THR A 148 -9.34 13.18 -8.02
#